data_AF-A0A6I9VET7-F1
#
_entry.id   AF-A0A6I9VET7-F1
#
_cell.length_a   1.000
_cell.length_b   1.000
_cell.length_c   1.000
_cell.angle_alpha   90.00
_cell.angle_beta   90.00
_cell.angle_gamma   90.00
#
_symmetry.space_group_name_H-M   'P 1'
#
loop_
_entity.id
_entity.type
_entity.pdbx_description
1 polymer ?
#
loop_
_entity_poly.entity_id
_entity_poly.type
_entity_poly.pdbx_seq_one_letter_code
_entity_poly.pdbx_strand_id
1 'polypeptide(L)'
;MDEEIDRVIGTAKNLTQQLILSVADQTADLYHSLKTSVELVNNFHLLALNEDPTSFQEWSNKFHDCCDHIIDVCKLLQHIAFTESLQVQSKCLAINLRIYGPQVILAAKILSRYPTSVPANENMDAFAEMWKWLISEITNVAQQILDTTGEQCDNKSIKKYKPTAARPLSVGQEEQGKVATAETKDMPAEIAPFNEKWNDEVNENNDIIKRAKNMSAMAFAMYQFTKGNGTLRTTQDLFTQAEYFAEEANRLYKVLRQFSYQVPASQNKKDLLNILDRVPTFVQTLQFTVKDHTVGKDATFVKVDHVIRETKNLMSVINKVVSKCFECATKYKLDLSGLSGGLSSSGALGGDDNNAGGMGDSKGTTSSSEGSM
;
A
#
# COMPACT_ATOMS: atom_id res chain seq x y z
N MET A 1 -2.22 51.63 -17.90
CA MET A 1 -2.41 50.56 -16.89
C MET A 1 -2.52 49.23 -17.61
N ASP A 2 -3.46 49.09 -18.55
CA ASP A 2 -3.62 47.86 -19.36
C ASP A 2 -2.37 47.51 -20.18
N GLU A 3 -1.73 48.48 -20.81
CA GLU A 3 -0.47 48.26 -21.56
C GLU A 3 0.69 47.77 -20.67
N GLU A 4 0.72 48.21 -19.41
CA GLU A 4 1.73 47.78 -18.43
C GLU A 4 1.41 46.36 -17.92
N ILE A 5 0.12 46.04 -17.75
CA ILE A 5 -0.38 44.70 -17.41
C ILE A 5 -0.04 43.71 -18.52
N ASP A 6 -0.30 44.08 -19.78
CA ASP A 6 0.03 43.25 -20.95
C ASP A 6 1.54 43.03 -21.09
N ARG A 7 2.36 44.06 -20.80
CA ARG A 7 3.82 43.92 -20.78
C ARG A 7 4.29 42.95 -19.70
N VAL A 8 3.70 42.99 -18.50
CA VAL A 8 4.03 42.06 -17.40
C VAL A 8 3.60 40.64 -17.75
N ILE A 9 2.39 40.45 -18.29
CA ILE A 9 1.90 39.14 -18.74
C ILE A 9 2.78 38.56 -19.85
N GLY A 10 3.15 39.39 -20.84
CA GLY A 10 4.06 38.99 -21.92
C GLY A 10 5.42 38.54 -21.40
N THR A 11 5.98 39.27 -20.44
CA THR A 11 7.25 38.94 -19.80
C THR A 11 7.18 37.64 -18.99
N ALA A 12 6.09 37.43 -18.23
CA ALA A 12 5.88 36.23 -17.44
C ALA A 12 5.73 34.97 -18.32
N LYS A 13 5.02 35.10 -19.45
CA LYS A 13 4.92 34.02 -20.45
C LYS A 13 6.28 33.69 -21.05
N ASN A 14 7.07 34.71 -21.41
CA ASN A 14 8.41 34.50 -21.95
C ASN A 14 9.32 33.78 -20.94
N LEU A 15 9.32 34.21 -19.68
CA LEU A 15 10.09 33.56 -18.61
C LEU A 15 9.67 32.10 -18.41
N THR A 16 8.36 31.81 -18.44
CA THR A 16 7.83 30.45 -18.32
C THR A 16 8.31 29.58 -19.48
N GLN A 17 8.30 30.10 -20.71
CA GLN A 17 8.80 29.38 -21.88
C GLN A 17 10.31 29.10 -21.78
N GLN A 18 11.10 30.08 -21.33
CA GLN A 18 12.54 29.88 -21.10
C GLN A 18 12.84 28.84 -20.02
N LEU A 19 12.04 28.82 -18.94
CA LEU A 19 12.13 27.80 -17.90
C LEU A 19 11.86 26.40 -18.48
N ILE A 20 10.80 26.25 -19.26
CA ILE A 20 10.44 24.98 -19.91
C ILE A 20 11.58 24.49 -20.81
N LEU A 21 12.14 25.36 -21.66
CA LEU A 21 13.24 25.00 -22.55
C LEU A 21 14.49 24.59 -21.78
N SER A 22 14.84 25.30 -20.70
CA SER A 22 15.99 24.97 -19.86
C SER A 22 15.83 23.63 -19.16
N VAL A 23 14.62 23.30 -18.68
CA VAL A 23 14.35 21.99 -18.05
C VAL A 23 14.30 20.86 -19.08
N ALA A 24 13.78 21.13 -20.28
CA ALA A 24 13.77 20.16 -21.38
C ALA A 24 15.20 19.75 -21.78
N ASP A 25 16.13 20.70 -21.87
CA ASP A 25 17.55 20.43 -22.14
C ASP A 25 18.18 19.54 -21.06
N GLN A 26 17.95 19.86 -19.79
CA GLN A 26 18.40 19.05 -18.65
C GLN A 26 17.77 17.65 -18.60
N THR A 27 16.66 17.42 -19.30
CA THR A 27 16.02 16.10 -19.33
C THR A 27 16.81 15.10 -20.19
N ALA A 28 17.58 15.56 -21.18
CA ALA A 28 18.48 14.67 -21.93
C ALA A 28 19.56 14.07 -21.00
N ASP A 29 20.16 14.92 -20.16
CA ASP A 29 21.14 14.51 -19.14
C ASP A 29 20.52 13.66 -18.03
N LEU A 30 19.25 13.93 -17.68
CA LEU A 30 18.49 13.09 -16.76
C LEU A 30 18.44 11.64 -17.24
N TYR A 31 18.07 11.38 -18.49
CA TYR A 31 17.94 10.00 -18.97
C TYR A 31 19.27 9.25 -18.99
N HIS A 32 20.36 9.96 -19.30
CA HIS A 32 21.71 9.41 -19.17
C HIS A 32 22.01 9.03 -17.71
N SER A 33 21.70 9.92 -16.77
CA SER A 33 21.89 9.70 -15.33
C SER A 33 21.02 8.56 -14.80
N LEU A 34 19.76 8.47 -15.22
CA LEU A 34 18.85 7.37 -14.87
C LEU A 34 19.44 6.03 -15.31
N LYS A 35 19.92 5.93 -16.56
CA LYS A 35 20.58 4.71 -17.07
C LYS A 35 21.84 4.36 -16.27
N THR A 36 22.69 5.36 -16.03
CA THR A 36 23.92 5.21 -15.26
C THR A 36 23.63 4.71 -13.84
N SER A 37 22.60 5.24 -13.18
CA SER A 37 22.21 4.81 -11.84
C SER A 37 21.83 3.33 -11.78
N VAL A 38 21.12 2.80 -12.79
CA VAL A 38 20.73 1.38 -12.86
C VAL A 38 21.96 0.50 -13.07
N GLU A 39 22.89 0.92 -13.92
CA GLU A 39 24.17 0.22 -14.11
C GLU A 39 24.99 0.20 -12.81
N LEU A 40 25.03 1.31 -12.07
CA LEU A 40 25.70 1.39 -10.76
C LEU A 40 25.08 0.41 -9.76
N VAL A 41 23.74 0.37 -9.66
CA VAL A 41 23.03 -0.55 -8.75
C VAL A 41 23.27 -2.02 -9.09
N ASN A 42 23.23 -2.38 -10.37
CA ASN A 42 23.49 -3.77 -10.78
C ASN A 42 24.94 -4.21 -10.45
N ASN A 43 25.89 -3.28 -10.47
CA ASN A 43 27.29 -3.55 -10.13
C ASN A 43 27.55 -3.70 -8.63
N PHE A 44 26.65 -3.23 -7.75
CA PHE A 44 26.82 -3.42 -6.31
C PHE A 44 26.86 -4.89 -5.89
N HIS A 45 26.16 -5.78 -6.59
CA HIS A 45 26.20 -7.22 -6.30
C HIS A 45 27.61 -7.78 -6.56
N LEU A 46 28.23 -7.37 -7.67
CA LEU A 46 29.59 -7.75 -8.06
C LEU A 46 30.64 -7.18 -7.09
N LEU A 47 30.50 -5.91 -6.73
CA LEU A 47 31.42 -5.24 -5.80
C LEU A 47 31.29 -5.77 -4.37
N ALA A 48 30.09 -6.16 -3.95
CA ALA A 48 29.87 -6.76 -2.65
C ALA A 48 30.62 -8.09 -2.49
N LEU A 49 30.81 -8.85 -3.57
CA LEU A 49 31.49 -10.15 -3.54
C LEU A 49 33.01 -10.07 -3.69
N ASN A 50 33.55 -8.95 -4.19
CA ASN A 50 34.97 -8.82 -4.55
C ASN A 50 35.90 -8.30 -3.42
N GLU A 51 35.39 -8.13 -2.20
CA GLU A 51 36.14 -7.72 -0.98
C GLU A 51 37.04 -6.46 -1.08
N ASP A 52 36.91 -5.62 -2.10
CA ASP A 52 37.66 -4.35 -2.21
C ASP A 52 36.86 -3.17 -1.63
N PRO A 53 37.19 -2.69 -0.42
CA PRO A 53 36.46 -1.59 0.23
C PRO A 53 36.68 -0.24 -0.45
N THR A 54 37.81 -0.06 -1.15
CA THR A 54 38.14 1.21 -1.80
C THR A 54 37.28 1.41 -3.04
N SER A 55 37.23 0.40 -3.92
CA SER A 55 36.35 0.37 -5.08
C SER A 55 34.87 0.48 -4.69
N PHE A 56 34.44 -0.18 -3.61
CA PHE A 56 33.06 -0.09 -3.13
C PHE A 56 32.69 1.33 -2.71
N GLN A 57 33.58 2.03 -2.01
CA GLN A 57 33.34 3.40 -1.57
C GLN A 57 33.29 4.38 -2.74
N GLU A 58 34.20 4.25 -3.72
CA GLU A 58 34.17 5.05 -4.94
C GLU A 58 32.86 4.86 -5.72
N TRP A 59 32.38 3.62 -5.82
CA TRP A 59 31.12 3.30 -6.49
C TRP A 59 29.91 3.88 -5.75
N SER A 60 29.95 3.82 -4.42
CA SER A 60 28.93 4.39 -3.55
C SER A 60 28.84 5.92 -3.73
N ASN A 61 29.99 6.59 -3.82
CA ASN A 61 30.05 8.04 -4.08
C ASN A 61 29.49 8.38 -5.47
N LYS A 62 29.89 7.65 -6.53
CA LYS A 62 29.35 7.85 -7.89
C LYS A 62 27.83 7.68 -7.93
N PHE A 63 27.31 6.68 -7.22
CA PHE A 63 25.88 6.45 -7.13
C PHE A 63 25.16 7.57 -6.36
N HIS A 64 25.74 8.04 -5.26
CA HIS A 64 25.24 9.18 -4.51
C HIS A 64 25.16 10.45 -5.37
N ASP A 65 26.24 10.79 -6.08
CA ASP A 65 26.29 11.97 -6.96
C ASP A 65 25.24 11.86 -8.08
N CYS A 66 25.07 10.66 -8.64
CA CYS A 66 24.03 10.40 -9.65
C CYS A 66 22.62 10.58 -9.06
N CYS A 67 22.39 10.11 -7.84
CA CYS A 67 21.12 10.26 -7.13
C CYS A 67 20.80 11.75 -6.88
N ASP A 68 21.77 12.53 -6.40
CA ASP A 68 21.61 13.97 -6.15
C ASP A 68 21.24 14.73 -7.42
N HIS A 69 21.92 14.44 -8.54
CA HIS A 69 21.58 15.03 -9.82
C HIS A 69 20.14 14.69 -10.25
N ILE A 70 19.71 13.42 -10.15
CA ILE A 70 18.35 13.01 -10.48
C ILE A 70 17.33 13.72 -9.58
N ILE A 71 17.62 13.86 -8.28
CA ILE A 71 16.78 14.59 -7.32
C ILE A 71 16.61 16.04 -7.74
N ASP A 72 17.68 16.71 -8.15
CA ASP A 72 17.63 18.12 -8.57
C ASP A 72 16.81 18.30 -9.85
N VAL A 73 16.98 17.43 -10.84
CA VAL A 73 16.13 17.47 -12.04
C VAL A 73 14.66 17.17 -11.70
N CYS A 74 14.37 16.27 -10.76
CA CYS A 74 13.00 16.08 -10.28
C CYS A 74 12.40 17.37 -9.71
N LYS A 75 13.15 18.15 -8.92
CA LYS A 75 12.67 19.45 -8.41
C LYS A 75 12.41 20.44 -9.55
N LEU A 76 13.22 20.42 -10.60
CA LEU A 76 13.01 21.26 -11.78
C LEU A 76 11.76 20.86 -12.57
N LEU A 77 11.54 19.56 -12.77
CA LEU A 77 10.32 19.02 -13.37
C LEU A 77 9.07 19.46 -12.59
N GLN A 78 9.15 19.49 -11.25
CA GLN A 78 8.06 19.99 -10.40
C GLN A 78 7.69 21.44 -10.75
N HIS A 79 8.64 22.32 -11.06
CA HIS A 79 8.38 23.74 -11.33
C HIS A 79 7.70 23.99 -12.68
N ILE A 80 7.90 23.11 -13.67
CA ILE A 80 7.28 23.22 -15.00
C ILE A 80 6.01 22.38 -15.15
N ALA A 81 5.65 21.58 -14.14
CA ALA A 81 4.46 20.75 -14.18
C ALA A 81 3.17 21.60 -14.16
N PHE A 82 2.34 21.43 -15.19
CA PHE A 82 1.10 22.19 -15.40
C PHE A 82 -0.08 21.76 -14.52
N THR A 83 -0.02 20.56 -13.94
CA THR A 83 -1.08 20.05 -13.06
C THR A 83 -0.55 19.82 -11.66
N GLU A 84 -1.39 20.10 -10.66
CA GLU A 84 -1.07 19.83 -9.25
C GLU A 84 -0.75 18.34 -9.03
N SER A 85 -1.40 17.44 -9.77
CA SER A 85 -1.12 16.00 -9.73
C SER A 85 0.33 15.69 -10.13
N LEU A 86 0.82 16.23 -11.26
CA LEU A 86 2.20 16.01 -11.71
C LEU A 86 3.21 16.69 -10.79
N GLN A 87 2.88 17.87 -10.23
CA GLN A 87 3.71 18.53 -9.23
C GLN A 87 3.88 17.67 -7.97
N VAL A 88 2.79 17.10 -7.46
CA VAL A 88 2.83 16.22 -6.28
C VAL A 88 3.61 14.94 -6.58
N GLN A 89 3.39 14.31 -7.74
CA GLN A 89 4.13 13.10 -8.15
C GLN A 89 5.64 13.37 -8.24
N SER A 90 6.04 14.43 -8.94
CA SER A 90 7.45 14.83 -9.08
C SER A 90 8.11 15.11 -7.72
N LYS A 91 7.41 15.81 -6.81
CA LYS A 91 7.85 16.02 -5.43
C LYS A 91 8.01 14.71 -4.65
N CYS A 92 7.04 13.80 -4.76
CA CYS A 92 7.11 12.49 -4.10
C CYS A 92 8.29 11.66 -4.60
N LEU A 93 8.59 11.68 -5.89
CA LEU A 93 9.74 10.96 -6.46
C LEU A 93 11.07 11.49 -5.92
N ALA A 94 11.24 12.82 -5.81
CA ALA A 94 12.43 13.41 -5.19
C ALA A 94 12.60 12.99 -3.72
N ILE A 95 11.50 12.92 -2.96
CA ILE A 95 11.52 12.44 -1.57
C ILE A 95 11.90 10.97 -1.52
N ASN A 96 11.31 10.14 -2.37
CA ASN A 96 11.58 8.70 -2.42
C ASN A 96 13.04 8.42 -2.78
N LEU A 97 13.62 9.10 -3.76
CA LEU A 97 15.05 8.98 -4.09
C LEU A 97 15.94 9.28 -2.88
N ARG A 98 15.63 10.34 -2.13
CA ARG A 98 16.41 10.71 -0.94
C ARG A 98 16.31 9.69 0.18
N ILE A 99 15.18 9.00 0.32
CA ILE A 99 14.97 7.95 1.31
C ILE A 99 15.66 6.65 0.86
N TYR A 100 15.41 6.21 -0.38
CA TYR A 100 15.81 4.89 -0.85
C TYR A 100 17.23 4.82 -1.40
N GLY A 101 17.78 5.90 -1.96
CA GLY A 101 19.17 5.93 -2.46
C GLY A 101 20.19 5.46 -1.43
N PRO A 102 20.22 6.01 -0.21
CA PRO A 102 21.10 5.52 0.85
C PRO A 102 20.85 4.06 1.25
N GLN A 103 19.60 3.57 1.15
CA GLN A 103 19.26 2.19 1.51
C GLN A 103 19.85 1.18 0.52
N VAL A 104 19.95 1.53 -0.77
CA VAL A 104 20.60 0.67 -1.78
C VAL A 104 22.08 0.45 -1.44
N ILE A 105 22.79 1.53 -1.09
CA ILE A 105 24.20 1.46 -0.66
C ILE A 105 24.32 0.61 0.62
N LEU A 106 23.41 0.80 1.58
CA LEU A 106 23.40 0.04 2.82
C LEU A 106 23.16 -1.45 2.59
N ALA A 107 22.21 -1.80 1.73
CA ALA A 107 21.92 -3.19 1.36
C ALA A 107 23.14 -3.85 0.71
N ALA A 108 23.80 -3.14 -0.21
CA ALA A 108 25.04 -3.59 -0.83
C ALA A 108 26.17 -3.81 0.18
N LYS A 109 26.28 -2.92 1.19
CA LYS A 109 27.26 -3.03 2.27
C LYS A 109 26.97 -4.19 3.23
N ILE A 110 25.69 -4.48 3.49
CA ILE A 110 25.28 -5.66 4.26
C ILE A 110 25.64 -6.93 3.50
N LEU A 111 25.36 -6.98 2.19
CA LEU A 111 25.73 -8.10 1.33
C LEU A 111 27.25 -8.31 1.30
N SER A 112 28.04 -7.23 1.24
CA SER A 112 29.51 -7.36 1.23
C SER A 112 30.06 -7.91 2.55
N ARG A 113 29.38 -7.66 3.66
CA ARG A 113 29.73 -8.22 4.96
C ARG A 113 29.29 -9.68 5.11
N TYR A 114 28.22 -10.07 4.43
CA TYR A 114 27.60 -11.39 4.55
C TYR A 114 27.28 -11.99 3.16
N PRO A 115 28.30 -12.27 2.32
CA PRO A 115 28.10 -12.60 0.89
C PRO A 115 27.35 -13.93 0.65
N THR A 116 27.41 -14.86 1.60
CA THR A 116 26.72 -16.16 1.53
C THR A 116 25.33 -16.16 2.18
N SER A 117 24.93 -15.03 2.77
CA SER A 117 23.65 -14.91 3.48
C SER A 117 22.50 -14.74 2.49
N VAL A 118 21.59 -15.72 2.45
CA VAL A 118 20.39 -15.66 1.61
C VAL A 118 19.55 -14.40 1.92
N PRO A 119 19.26 -14.05 3.19
CA PRO A 119 18.55 -12.81 3.50
C PRO A 119 19.26 -11.53 3.05
N ALA A 120 20.60 -11.50 3.07
CA ALA A 120 21.35 -10.33 2.61
C ALA A 120 21.26 -10.16 1.09
N ASN A 121 21.26 -11.28 0.36
CA ASN A 121 21.09 -11.32 -1.09
C ASN A 121 19.67 -10.88 -1.48
N GLU A 122 18.64 -11.47 -0.86
CA GLU A 122 17.24 -11.10 -1.07
C GLU A 122 16.97 -9.62 -0.74
N ASN A 123 17.61 -9.09 0.30
CA ASN A 123 17.50 -7.68 0.66
C ASN A 123 18.12 -6.76 -0.41
N MET A 124 19.30 -7.11 -0.93
CA MET A 124 19.93 -6.34 -2.03
C MET A 124 19.06 -6.39 -3.30
N ASP A 125 18.54 -7.55 -3.65
CA ASP A 125 17.66 -7.72 -4.81
C ASP A 125 16.37 -6.89 -4.68
N ALA A 126 15.76 -6.89 -3.48
CA ALA A 126 14.57 -6.08 -3.21
C ALA A 126 14.84 -4.58 -3.41
N PHE A 127 15.97 -4.06 -2.92
CA PHE A 127 16.34 -2.66 -3.13
C PHE A 127 16.75 -2.35 -4.57
N ALA A 128 17.35 -3.29 -5.29
CA ALA A 128 17.67 -3.14 -6.70
C ALA A 128 16.40 -3.07 -7.57
N GLU A 129 15.40 -3.91 -7.32
CA GLU A 129 14.11 -3.88 -8.01
C GLU A 129 13.32 -2.61 -7.66
N MET A 130 13.31 -2.20 -6.40
CA MET A 130 12.72 -0.92 -5.99
C MET A 130 13.36 0.26 -6.71
N TRP A 131 14.69 0.26 -6.85
CA TRP A 131 15.41 1.31 -7.58
C TRP A 131 14.99 1.34 -9.05
N LYS A 132 14.94 0.18 -9.73
CA LYS A 132 14.47 0.10 -11.12
C LYS A 132 13.04 0.63 -11.28
N TRP A 133 12.16 0.34 -10.33
CA TRP A 133 10.80 0.87 -10.33
C TRP A 133 10.80 2.40 -10.20
N LEU A 134 11.55 2.97 -9.26
CA LEU A 134 11.67 4.44 -9.11
C LEU A 134 12.17 5.11 -10.40
N ILE A 135 13.18 4.54 -11.05
CA ILE A 135 13.73 5.05 -12.31
C ILE A 135 12.68 5.03 -13.43
N SER A 136 11.87 3.98 -13.51
CA SER A 136 10.75 3.88 -14.45
C SER A 136 9.72 4.98 -14.19
N GLU A 137 9.34 5.19 -12.93
CA GLU A 137 8.35 6.23 -12.58
C GLU A 137 8.85 7.64 -12.86
N ILE A 138 10.13 7.93 -12.58
CA ILE A 138 10.74 9.22 -12.92
C ILE A 138 10.71 9.45 -14.44
N THR A 139 11.04 8.41 -15.22
CA THR A 139 10.97 8.47 -16.69
C THR A 139 9.54 8.79 -17.16
N ASN A 140 8.54 8.12 -16.59
CA ASN A 140 7.13 8.31 -16.94
C ASN A 140 6.61 9.70 -16.59
N VAL A 141 6.95 10.21 -15.40
CA VAL A 141 6.52 11.54 -14.95
C VAL A 141 7.23 12.64 -15.75
N ALA A 142 8.54 12.50 -16.00
CA ALA A 142 9.28 13.45 -16.84
C ALA A 142 8.68 13.54 -18.24
N GLN A 143 8.36 12.40 -18.87
CA GLN A 143 7.74 12.38 -20.20
C GLN A 143 6.35 13.05 -20.19
N GLN A 144 5.50 12.74 -19.21
CA GLN A 144 4.17 13.36 -19.11
C GLN A 144 4.23 14.88 -18.93
N ILE A 145 5.20 15.38 -18.15
CA ILE A 145 5.40 16.81 -17.94
C ILE A 145 5.82 17.48 -19.25
N LEU A 146 6.81 16.92 -19.96
CA LEU A 146 7.30 17.45 -21.23
C LEU A 146 6.24 17.41 -22.35
N ASP A 147 5.47 16.32 -22.42
CA ASP A 147 4.36 16.18 -23.38
C ASP A 147 3.31 17.27 -23.15
N THR A 148 3.07 17.66 -21.89
CA THR A 148 2.13 18.72 -21.53
C THR A 148 2.69 20.11 -21.83
N THR A 149 4.01 20.29 -21.80
CA THR A 149 4.67 21.57 -22.11
C THR A 149 4.80 21.82 -23.62
N GLY A 150 4.49 20.81 -24.46
CA GLY A 150 4.59 20.90 -25.92
C GLY A 150 6.00 20.67 -26.47
N GLU A 151 6.95 20.28 -25.63
CA GLU A 151 8.34 19.96 -26.01
C GLU A 151 8.50 18.45 -26.11
N GLN A 152 8.71 17.92 -27.33
CA GLN A 152 9.02 16.50 -27.52
C GLN A 152 10.53 16.27 -27.49
N CYS A 153 11.00 15.52 -26.50
CA CYS A 153 12.34 14.93 -26.52
C CYS A 153 12.30 13.62 -27.34
N ASP A 154 13.24 13.44 -28.28
CA ASP A 154 13.31 12.32 -29.22
C ASP A 154 13.79 11.01 -28.52
N ASN A 155 13.01 10.52 -27.54
CA ASN A 155 13.37 9.42 -26.65
C ASN A 155 13.07 8.02 -27.24
N LYS A 156 13.66 7.70 -28.40
CA LYS A 156 13.54 6.37 -29.02
C LYS A 156 14.38 5.28 -28.33
N SER A 157 15.30 5.64 -27.44
CA SER A 157 16.26 4.71 -26.81
C SER A 157 15.81 4.14 -25.45
N ILE A 158 14.78 4.70 -24.81
CA ILE A 158 14.36 4.32 -23.44
C ILE A 158 13.16 3.36 -23.45
N LYS A 159 12.38 3.33 -24.53
CA LYS A 159 11.23 2.41 -24.73
C LYS A 159 11.61 0.92 -24.83
N LYS A 160 12.86 0.55 -24.53
CA LYS A 160 13.43 -0.81 -24.67
C LYS A 160 13.89 -1.46 -23.37
N TYR A 161 13.50 -0.96 -22.20
CA TYR A 161 13.59 -1.77 -20.98
C TYR A 161 12.24 -2.43 -20.67
N LYS A 162 12.04 -3.62 -21.24
CA LYS A 162 11.14 -4.63 -20.67
C LYS A 162 11.96 -5.46 -19.67
N PRO A 163 11.48 -5.67 -18.43
CA PRO A 163 12.16 -6.56 -17.49
C PRO A 163 12.26 -7.95 -18.11
N THR A 164 13.48 -8.41 -18.36
CA THR A 164 13.72 -9.80 -18.75
C THR A 164 13.98 -10.55 -17.45
N ALA A 165 13.09 -11.47 -17.08
CA ALA A 165 13.31 -12.38 -15.97
C ALA A 165 14.56 -13.23 -16.27
N ALA A 166 15.67 -12.95 -15.59
CA ALA A 166 16.85 -13.80 -15.61
C ALA A 166 16.77 -14.80 -14.45
N ARG A 167 16.70 -16.08 -14.79
CA ARG A 167 16.81 -17.21 -13.84
C ARG A 167 18.25 -17.34 -13.32
N PRO A 168 18.46 -17.72 -12.05
CA PRO A 168 19.65 -18.46 -11.64
C PRO A 168 19.47 -19.96 -11.86
N LEU A 169 20.56 -20.62 -12.28
CA LEU A 169 20.66 -22.07 -12.49
C LEU A 169 20.67 -22.85 -11.17
N SER A 170 19.85 -23.90 -11.06
CA SER A 170 20.30 -25.28 -10.78
C SER A 170 19.16 -26.32 -10.82
N VAL A 171 19.31 -27.24 -11.78
CA VAL A 171 19.03 -28.70 -11.76
C VAL A 171 17.78 -29.21 -11.02
N GLY A 172 16.83 -29.70 -11.84
CA GLY A 172 16.15 -30.97 -11.58
C GLY A 172 14.74 -30.89 -11.00
N GLN A 173 13.74 -30.58 -11.84
CA GLN A 173 12.50 -31.38 -11.96
C GLN A 173 11.67 -30.87 -13.14
N GLU A 174 11.42 -31.78 -14.08
CA GLU A 174 10.59 -31.56 -15.25
C GLU A 174 9.10 -31.46 -14.88
N GLU A 175 8.40 -30.75 -15.76
CA GLU A 175 6.94 -30.68 -15.91
C GLU A 175 6.14 -29.89 -14.87
N GLN A 176 6.08 -28.57 -15.04
CA GLN A 176 4.83 -27.83 -14.83
C GLN A 176 4.74 -26.61 -15.76
N GLY A 177 3.57 -26.46 -16.36
CA GLY A 177 3.35 -25.80 -17.64
C GLY A 177 3.53 -24.29 -17.66
N LYS A 178 3.92 -23.82 -18.84
CA LYS A 178 3.86 -22.42 -19.30
C LYS A 178 2.51 -21.79 -18.97
N VAL A 179 2.51 -20.72 -18.21
CA VAL A 179 1.44 -19.70 -18.23
C VAL A 179 2.06 -18.44 -18.82
N ALA A 180 1.62 -18.12 -20.03
CA ALA A 180 1.97 -16.91 -20.74
C ALA A 180 1.15 -15.74 -20.18
N THR A 181 1.87 -14.67 -19.85
CA THR A 181 1.51 -13.25 -19.97
C THR A 181 0.05 -12.91 -20.29
N ALA A 182 -0.63 -12.26 -19.34
CA ALA A 182 -1.70 -11.31 -19.61
C ALA A 182 -1.67 -10.17 -18.58
N GLU A 183 -1.34 -8.98 -19.08
CA GLU A 183 -1.78 -7.65 -18.65
C GLU A 183 -1.47 -7.16 -17.23
N THR A 184 -0.38 -6.41 -17.18
CA THR A 184 -0.04 -5.36 -16.22
C THR A 184 -1.20 -4.40 -15.99
N LYS A 185 -1.78 -4.43 -14.78
CA LYS A 185 -2.38 -3.24 -14.15
C LYS A 185 -1.80 -3.09 -12.75
N ASP A 186 -1.36 -1.87 -12.49
CA ASP A 186 -0.76 -1.40 -11.26
C ASP A 186 -1.60 -1.72 -10.02
N MET A 187 -0.91 -1.79 -8.89
CA MET A 187 -1.54 -1.75 -7.59
C MET A 187 -2.26 -0.40 -7.46
N PRO A 188 -3.58 -0.37 -7.33
CA PRO A 188 -4.25 0.87 -6.96
C PRO A 188 -3.81 1.25 -5.55
N ALA A 189 -3.44 2.52 -5.35
CA ALA A 189 -3.00 3.13 -4.09
C ALA A 189 -3.94 2.92 -2.87
N GLU A 190 -5.07 2.22 -3.05
CA GLU A 190 -6.02 1.83 -2.01
C GLU A 190 -5.66 0.55 -1.24
N ILE A 191 -4.70 -0.27 -1.71
CA ILE A 191 -4.32 -1.57 -1.09
C ILE A 191 -2.85 -1.61 -0.62
N ALA A 192 -2.12 -0.49 -0.65
CA ALA A 192 -0.78 -0.45 -0.08
C ALA A 192 -0.86 -0.78 1.43
N PRO A 193 0.09 -1.56 1.99
CA PRO A 193 0.19 -1.74 3.43
C PRO A 193 0.29 -0.36 4.09
N PHE A 194 -0.73 -0.01 4.87
CA PHE A 194 -0.75 1.25 5.60
C PHE A 194 0.29 1.16 6.71
N ASN A 195 1.50 1.65 6.49
CA ASN A 195 2.57 1.54 7.50
C ASN A 195 3.28 2.85 7.86
N GLU A 196 2.84 4.02 7.40
CA GLU A 196 3.59 5.28 7.63
C GLU A 196 2.84 6.42 8.31
N LYS A 197 1.60 6.22 8.80
CA LYS A 197 0.81 7.33 9.37
C LYS A 197 0.33 7.17 10.82
N TRP A 198 0.71 6.10 11.51
CA TRP A 198 0.28 5.88 12.90
C TRP A 198 1.48 5.68 13.81
N ASN A 199 1.87 6.71 14.58
CA ASN A 199 2.92 6.66 15.60
C ASN A 199 2.80 5.38 16.45
N ASP A 200 3.89 4.61 16.54
CA ASP A 200 3.91 3.29 17.18
C ASP A 200 3.78 3.35 18.72
N GLU A 201 4.09 4.49 19.35
CA GLU A 201 4.14 4.60 20.82
C GLU A 201 2.76 4.67 21.53
N VAL A 202 1.65 4.88 20.80
CA VAL A 202 0.28 4.95 21.37
C VAL A 202 -0.59 3.75 20.94
N ASN A 203 -0.02 2.82 20.16
CA ASN A 203 -0.80 2.02 19.21
C ASN A 203 -1.07 0.56 19.64
N GLU A 204 -0.41 0.05 20.68
CA GLU A 204 -0.55 -1.36 21.08
C GLU A 204 -1.92 -1.71 21.67
N ASN A 205 -2.62 -0.72 22.24
CA ASN A 205 -3.94 -0.91 22.89
C ASN A 205 -5.14 -0.55 22.00
N ASN A 206 -4.93 -0.20 20.72
CA ASN A 206 -6.01 0.20 19.83
C ASN A 206 -6.49 -0.97 18.95
N ASP A 207 -7.56 -1.60 19.40
CA ASP A 207 -8.23 -2.72 18.74
C ASP A 207 -8.66 -2.44 17.29
N ILE A 208 -8.97 -1.18 16.95
CA ILE A 208 -9.35 -0.76 15.59
C ILE A 208 -8.12 -0.76 14.69
N ILE A 209 -7.01 -0.17 15.15
CA ILE A 209 -5.78 -0.07 14.34
C ILE A 209 -5.14 -1.45 14.17
N LYS A 210 -5.09 -2.26 15.24
CA LYS A 210 -4.55 -3.62 15.18
C LYS A 210 -5.28 -4.47 14.14
N ARG A 211 -6.61 -4.42 14.13
CA ARG A 211 -7.43 -5.15 13.14
C ARG A 211 -7.28 -4.58 11.73
N ALA A 212 -7.23 -3.26 11.57
CA ALA A 212 -6.98 -2.64 10.27
C ALA A 212 -5.61 -3.04 9.68
N LYS A 213 -4.54 -3.04 10.49
CA LYS A 213 -3.21 -3.51 10.11
C LYS A 213 -3.23 -5.01 9.73
N ASN A 214 -3.93 -5.84 10.50
CA ASN A 214 -4.10 -7.27 10.18
C ASN A 214 -4.80 -7.46 8.83
N MET A 215 -5.87 -6.71 8.56
CA MET A 215 -6.55 -6.72 7.27
C MET A 215 -5.64 -6.26 6.12
N SER A 216 -4.83 -5.21 6.31
CA SER A 216 -3.84 -4.79 5.30
C SER A 216 -2.85 -5.91 4.97
N ALA A 217 -2.36 -6.64 5.98
CA ALA A 217 -1.44 -7.76 5.77
C ALA A 217 -2.10 -8.92 4.99
N MET A 218 -3.35 -9.24 5.32
CA MET A 218 -4.12 -10.27 4.59
C MET A 218 -4.36 -9.87 3.13
N ALA A 219 -4.80 -8.63 2.86
CA ALA A 219 -5.00 -8.12 1.51
C ALA A 219 -3.70 -8.10 0.69
N PHE A 220 -2.58 -7.79 1.33
CA PHE A 220 -1.26 -7.81 0.70
C PHE A 220 -0.83 -9.24 0.33
N ALA A 221 -1.07 -10.23 1.18
CA ALA A 221 -0.80 -11.64 0.85
C ALA A 221 -1.61 -12.09 -0.38
N MET A 222 -2.88 -11.69 -0.48
CA MET A 222 -3.74 -11.97 -1.64
C MET A 222 -3.23 -11.26 -2.91
N TYR A 223 -2.72 -10.04 -2.79
CA TYR A 223 -2.10 -9.34 -3.91
C TYR A 223 -0.81 -10.03 -4.38
N GLN A 224 0.07 -10.42 -3.46
CA GLN A 224 1.31 -11.13 -3.79
C GLN A 224 1.03 -12.43 -4.56
N PHE A 225 -0.03 -13.16 -4.20
CA PHE A 225 -0.46 -14.35 -4.93
C PHE A 225 -0.67 -14.07 -6.43
N THR A 226 -1.29 -12.94 -6.79
CA THR A 226 -1.49 -12.55 -8.21
C THR A 226 -0.19 -12.23 -8.95
N LYS A 227 0.89 -11.96 -8.22
CA LYS A 227 2.23 -11.73 -8.75
C LYS A 227 3.08 -13.00 -8.80
N GLY A 228 2.55 -14.14 -8.35
CA GLY A 228 3.29 -15.39 -8.21
C GLY A 228 4.24 -15.41 -7.02
N ASN A 229 4.07 -14.49 -6.07
CA ASN A 229 4.91 -14.33 -4.88
C ASN A 229 4.10 -14.59 -3.60
N GLY A 230 4.78 -14.71 -2.46
CA GLY A 230 4.15 -14.77 -1.14
C GLY A 230 3.85 -16.19 -0.65
N THR A 231 3.07 -16.27 0.43
CA THR A 231 2.83 -17.51 1.18
C THR A 231 1.72 -18.38 0.62
N LEU A 232 0.80 -17.79 -0.17
CA LEU A 232 -0.31 -18.49 -0.81
C LEU A 232 0.22 -19.17 -2.08
N ARG A 233 0.01 -20.48 -2.22
CA ARG A 233 0.55 -21.26 -3.36
C ARG A 233 -0.54 -21.77 -4.29
N THR A 234 -1.74 -21.96 -3.78
CA THR A 234 -2.87 -22.48 -4.54
C THR A 234 -4.01 -21.48 -4.61
N THR A 235 -4.86 -21.60 -5.63
CA THR A 235 -6.12 -20.83 -5.71
C THR A 235 -7.04 -21.12 -4.54
N GLN A 236 -6.97 -22.33 -3.95
CA GLN A 236 -7.71 -22.67 -2.73
C GLN A 236 -7.19 -21.89 -1.51
N ASP A 237 -5.87 -21.71 -1.39
CA ASP A 237 -5.28 -20.89 -0.32
C ASP A 237 -5.77 -19.44 -0.43
N LEU A 238 -5.84 -18.89 -1.65
CA LEU A 238 -6.38 -17.56 -1.89
C LEU A 238 -7.84 -17.44 -1.45
N PHE A 239 -8.69 -18.41 -1.81
CA PHE A 239 -10.09 -18.40 -1.41
C PHE A 239 -10.24 -18.51 0.11
N THR A 240 -9.49 -19.40 0.75
CA THR A 240 -9.47 -19.53 2.21
C THR A 240 -9.02 -18.21 2.88
N GLN A 241 -7.98 -17.57 2.34
CA GLN A 241 -7.51 -16.28 2.83
C GLN A 241 -8.57 -15.17 2.67
N ALA A 242 -9.33 -15.18 1.58
CA ALA A 242 -10.43 -14.26 1.36
C ALA A 242 -11.58 -14.44 2.37
N GLU A 243 -11.86 -15.69 2.78
CA GLU A 243 -12.82 -15.96 3.87
C GLU A 243 -12.32 -15.38 5.20
N TYR A 244 -11.06 -15.60 5.56
CA TYR A 244 -10.47 -15.01 6.76
C TYR A 244 -10.47 -13.47 6.71
N PHE A 245 -10.18 -12.87 5.56
CA PHE A 245 -10.26 -11.43 5.36
C PHE A 245 -11.69 -10.89 5.59
N ALA A 246 -12.70 -11.57 5.05
CA ALA A 246 -14.10 -11.22 5.25
C ALA A 246 -14.55 -11.37 6.71
N GLU A 247 -14.09 -12.40 7.41
CA GLU A 247 -14.34 -12.57 8.84
C GLU A 247 -13.72 -11.45 9.68
N GLU A 248 -12.47 -11.08 9.39
CA GLU A 248 -11.78 -10.02 10.09
C GLU A 248 -12.45 -8.66 9.87
N ALA A 249 -12.93 -8.39 8.65
CA ALA A 249 -13.75 -7.22 8.32
C ALA A 249 -15.04 -7.16 9.16
N ASN A 250 -15.72 -8.30 9.33
CA ASN A 250 -16.91 -8.41 10.19
C ASN A 250 -16.60 -8.14 11.66
N ARG A 251 -15.46 -8.63 12.17
CA ARG A 251 -15.01 -8.34 13.54
C ARG A 251 -14.71 -6.85 13.71
N LEU A 252 -14.00 -6.25 12.76
CA LEU A 252 -13.70 -4.82 12.77
C LEU A 252 -14.97 -3.96 12.70
N TYR A 253 -15.95 -4.32 11.87
CA TYR A 253 -17.26 -3.65 11.82
C TYR A 253 -17.93 -3.58 13.18
N LYS A 254 -17.94 -4.67 13.97
CA LYS A 254 -18.54 -4.68 15.30
C LYS A 254 -17.85 -3.69 16.26
N VAL A 255 -16.52 -3.64 16.24
CA VAL A 255 -15.73 -2.70 17.05
C VAL A 255 -16.02 -1.25 16.62
N LEU A 256 -16.03 -0.98 15.32
CA LEU A 256 -16.33 0.34 14.76
C LEU A 256 -17.77 0.78 15.07
N ARG A 257 -18.72 -0.16 15.08
CA ARG A 257 -20.11 0.09 15.47
C ARG A 257 -20.19 0.48 16.94
N GLN A 258 -19.48 -0.21 17.81
CA GLN A 258 -19.41 0.13 19.23
C GLN A 258 -18.81 1.52 19.46
N PHE A 259 -17.71 1.84 18.75
CA PHE A 259 -17.11 3.17 18.77
C PHE A 259 -18.11 4.26 18.35
N SER A 260 -18.93 4.00 17.32
CA SER A 260 -19.91 4.98 16.82
C SER A 260 -20.94 5.42 17.88
N TYR A 261 -21.21 4.58 18.89
CA TYR A 261 -22.12 4.94 19.99
C TYR A 261 -21.51 5.98 20.92
N GLN A 262 -20.18 5.98 21.09
CA GLN A 262 -19.46 6.95 21.91
C GLN A 262 -19.31 8.32 21.23
N VAL A 263 -19.43 8.37 19.90
CA VAL A 263 -19.38 9.63 19.15
C VAL A 263 -20.63 10.47 19.46
N PRO A 264 -20.49 11.74 19.88
CA PRO A 264 -21.62 12.63 20.10
C PRO A 264 -22.44 12.86 18.84
N ALA A 265 -23.73 13.14 18.99
CA ALA A 265 -24.62 13.48 17.87
C ALA A 265 -24.07 14.71 17.12
N SER A 266 -23.58 14.48 15.91
CA SER A 266 -22.83 15.47 15.12
C SER A 266 -22.87 15.09 13.63
N GLN A 267 -22.50 16.05 12.77
CA GLN A 267 -22.33 15.75 11.34
C GLN A 267 -21.26 14.68 11.12
N ASN A 268 -20.16 14.72 11.88
CA ASN A 268 -19.10 13.72 11.83
C ASN A 268 -19.59 12.29 12.13
N LYS A 269 -20.53 12.14 13.08
CA LYS A 269 -21.18 10.85 13.38
C LYS A 269 -22.03 10.36 12.21
N LYS A 270 -22.81 11.24 11.60
CA LYS A 270 -23.64 10.90 10.42
C LYS A 270 -22.77 10.44 9.25
N ASP A 271 -21.69 11.17 8.97
CA ASP A 271 -20.74 10.82 7.91
C ASP A 271 -20.04 9.49 8.19
N LEU A 272 -19.64 9.24 9.45
CA LEU A 272 -19.06 7.96 9.87
C LEU A 272 -20.03 6.80 9.63
N LEU A 273 -21.27 6.93 10.08
CA LEU A 273 -22.29 5.88 9.94
C LEU A 273 -22.62 5.60 8.46
N ASN A 274 -22.71 6.63 7.62
CA ASN A 274 -22.95 6.49 6.18
C ASN A 274 -21.89 5.60 5.50
N ILE A 275 -20.62 5.72 5.90
CA ILE A 275 -19.55 4.88 5.36
C ILE A 275 -19.56 3.48 6.04
N LEU A 276 -19.74 3.43 7.36
CA LEU A 276 -19.72 2.19 8.15
C LEU A 276 -20.84 1.22 7.74
N ASP A 277 -22.04 1.72 7.44
CA ASP A 277 -23.21 0.91 7.05
C ASP A 277 -23.04 0.22 5.68
N ARG A 278 -22.03 0.62 4.90
CA ARG A 278 -21.68 -0.04 3.62
C ARG A 278 -20.80 -1.26 3.81
N VAL A 279 -20.06 -1.37 4.93
CA VAL A 279 -19.11 -2.47 5.18
C VAL A 279 -19.77 -3.85 5.09
N PRO A 280 -20.93 -4.11 5.72
CA PRO A 280 -21.58 -5.43 5.65
C PRO A 280 -21.88 -5.88 4.22
N THR A 281 -22.27 -4.97 3.33
CA THR A 281 -22.53 -5.28 1.92
C THR A 281 -21.28 -5.79 1.22
N PHE A 282 -20.15 -5.10 1.36
CA PHE A 282 -18.89 -5.52 0.74
C PHE A 282 -18.38 -6.86 1.30
N VAL A 283 -18.57 -7.10 2.61
CA VAL A 283 -18.25 -8.38 3.23
C VAL A 283 -19.10 -9.51 2.65
N GLN A 284 -20.42 -9.31 2.53
CA GLN A 284 -21.31 -10.29 1.94
C GLN A 284 -20.95 -10.57 0.47
N THR A 285 -20.70 -9.54 -0.34
CA THR A 285 -20.29 -9.68 -1.74
C THR A 285 -19.05 -10.57 -1.85
N LEU A 286 -18.00 -10.28 -1.06
CA LEU A 286 -16.78 -11.09 -1.06
C LEU A 286 -17.06 -12.54 -0.64
N GLN A 287 -17.85 -12.76 0.41
CA GLN A 287 -18.19 -14.11 0.89
C GLN A 287 -18.97 -14.92 -0.16
N PHE A 288 -19.92 -14.31 -0.86
CA PHE A 288 -20.66 -14.99 -1.93
C PHE A 288 -19.74 -15.35 -3.10
N THR A 289 -18.89 -14.42 -3.53
CA THR A 289 -17.92 -14.68 -4.61
C THR A 289 -16.99 -15.84 -4.27
N VAL A 290 -16.51 -15.93 -3.03
CA VAL A 290 -15.60 -17.00 -2.60
C VAL A 290 -16.31 -18.37 -2.53
N LYS A 291 -17.57 -18.40 -2.08
CA LYS A 291 -18.37 -19.63 -1.95
C LYS A 291 -18.97 -20.15 -3.24
N ASP A 292 -19.02 -19.33 -4.29
CA ASP A 292 -19.55 -19.73 -5.58
C ASP A 292 -18.73 -20.89 -6.18
N HIS A 293 -19.38 -21.95 -6.61
CA HIS A 293 -18.68 -23.13 -7.12
C HIS A 293 -18.28 -22.88 -8.58
N THR A 294 -17.01 -23.10 -8.90
CA THR A 294 -16.49 -22.86 -10.25
C THR A 294 -15.70 -24.06 -10.73
N VAL A 295 -15.95 -24.48 -11.96
CA VAL A 295 -15.31 -25.65 -12.59
C VAL A 295 -14.62 -25.21 -13.88
N GLY A 296 -13.39 -25.67 -14.09
CA GLY A 296 -12.60 -25.34 -15.27
C GLY A 296 -11.60 -24.20 -15.03
N LYS A 297 -10.48 -24.25 -15.76
CA LYS A 297 -9.33 -23.34 -15.56
C LYS A 297 -9.70 -21.88 -15.81
N ASP A 298 -10.32 -21.58 -16.94
CA ASP A 298 -10.65 -20.20 -17.32
C ASP A 298 -11.63 -19.54 -16.36
N ALA A 299 -12.67 -20.28 -15.95
CA ALA A 299 -13.64 -19.80 -14.97
C ALA A 299 -12.99 -19.59 -13.58
N THR A 300 -12.01 -20.42 -13.20
CA THR A 300 -11.25 -20.24 -11.95
C THR A 300 -10.41 -18.97 -11.97
N PHE A 301 -9.76 -18.62 -13.10
CA PHE A 301 -9.04 -17.36 -13.23
C PHE A 301 -9.95 -16.14 -13.09
N VAL A 302 -11.12 -16.16 -13.73
CA VAL A 302 -12.11 -15.09 -13.61
C VAL A 302 -12.59 -14.93 -12.15
N LYS A 303 -12.78 -16.04 -11.43
CA LYS A 303 -13.14 -16.00 -10.01
C LYS A 303 -12.02 -15.41 -9.15
N VAL A 304 -10.76 -15.78 -9.40
CA VAL A 304 -9.59 -15.19 -8.72
C VAL A 304 -9.58 -13.66 -8.90
N ASP A 305 -9.72 -13.17 -10.12
CA ASP A 305 -9.76 -11.73 -10.39
C ASP A 305 -10.91 -11.03 -9.68
N HIS A 306 -12.08 -11.67 -9.62
CA HIS A 306 -13.23 -11.16 -8.91
C HIS A 306 -12.97 -11.06 -7.40
N VAL A 307 -12.40 -12.12 -6.78
CA VAL A 307 -12.05 -12.14 -5.35
C VAL A 307 -11.05 -11.03 -5.01
N ILE A 308 -10.02 -10.82 -5.83
CA ILE A 308 -9.03 -9.75 -5.64
C ILE A 308 -9.68 -8.37 -5.73
N ARG A 309 -10.58 -8.17 -6.68
CA ARG A 309 -11.32 -6.91 -6.85
C ARG A 309 -12.22 -6.60 -5.66
N GLU A 310 -12.97 -7.58 -5.17
CA GLU A 310 -13.85 -7.37 -4.00
C GLU A 310 -13.07 -7.16 -2.71
N THR A 311 -11.92 -7.83 -2.56
CA THR A 311 -10.97 -7.58 -1.46
C THR A 311 -10.50 -6.13 -1.47
N LYS A 312 -10.12 -5.60 -2.65
CA LYS A 312 -9.75 -4.19 -2.82
C LYS A 312 -10.90 -3.26 -2.41
N ASN A 313 -12.10 -3.51 -2.93
CA ASN A 313 -13.26 -2.66 -2.70
C ASN A 313 -13.58 -2.58 -1.20
N LEU A 314 -13.60 -3.72 -0.53
CA LEU A 314 -13.79 -3.81 0.92
C LEU A 314 -12.69 -3.06 1.68
N MET A 315 -11.41 -3.25 1.31
CA MET A 315 -10.28 -2.57 1.95
C MET A 315 -10.35 -1.05 1.81
N SER A 316 -10.74 -0.52 0.65
CA SER A 316 -10.94 0.92 0.43
C SER A 316 -11.98 1.51 1.40
N VAL A 317 -13.10 0.81 1.59
CA VAL A 317 -14.14 1.25 2.54
C VAL A 317 -13.65 1.18 3.97
N ILE A 318 -12.96 0.09 4.37
CA ILE A 318 -12.36 -0.03 5.70
C ILE A 318 -11.41 1.13 5.98
N ASN A 319 -10.52 1.47 5.06
CA ASN A 319 -9.58 2.59 5.20
C ASN A 319 -10.30 3.93 5.42
N LYS A 320 -11.39 4.17 4.67
CA LYS A 320 -12.22 5.38 4.83
C LYS A 320 -12.90 5.44 6.20
N VAL A 321 -13.46 4.32 6.67
CA VAL A 321 -14.12 4.25 7.98
C VAL A 321 -13.11 4.45 9.12
N VAL A 322 -11.97 3.77 9.08
CA VAL A 322 -10.91 3.89 10.11
C VAL A 322 -10.39 5.32 10.18
N SER A 323 -10.15 5.96 9.02
CA SER A 323 -9.73 7.36 8.96
C SER A 323 -10.77 8.29 9.59
N LYS A 324 -12.07 8.08 9.30
CA LYS A 324 -13.15 8.90 9.86
C LYS A 324 -13.33 8.67 11.37
N CYS A 325 -13.12 7.44 11.84
CA CYS A 325 -13.08 7.12 13.27
C CYS A 325 -11.97 7.90 13.99
N PHE A 326 -10.78 7.99 13.41
CA PHE A 326 -9.68 8.74 13.99
C PHE A 326 -9.93 10.25 14.03
N GLU A 327 -10.54 10.81 12.98
CA GLU A 327 -10.98 12.21 12.98
C GLU A 327 -11.98 12.47 14.12
N CYS A 328 -12.93 11.55 14.33
CA CYS A 328 -13.89 11.65 15.43
C CYS A 328 -13.21 11.53 16.80
N ALA A 329 -12.28 10.58 16.96
CA ALA A 329 -11.55 10.39 18.21
C ALA A 329 -10.72 11.63 18.57
N THR A 330 -10.00 12.20 17.61
CA THR A 330 -9.19 13.41 17.81
C THR A 330 -10.06 14.62 18.16
N LYS A 331 -11.18 14.81 17.45
CA LYS A 331 -12.06 15.97 17.63
C LYS A 331 -12.82 15.95 18.95
N TYR A 332 -13.26 14.77 19.39
CA TYR A 332 -14.06 14.61 20.61
C TYR A 332 -13.25 14.08 21.80
N LYS A 333 -11.93 13.92 21.65
CA LYS A 333 -11.01 13.33 22.65
C LYS A 333 -11.54 12.01 23.19
N LEU A 334 -12.04 11.15 22.30
CA LEU A 334 -12.54 9.82 22.65
C LEU A 334 -11.38 8.85 22.76
N ASP A 335 -11.46 7.96 23.75
CA ASP A 335 -10.48 6.90 23.90
C ASP A 335 -10.76 5.78 22.87
N LEU A 336 -9.74 5.44 22.10
CA LEU A 336 -9.78 4.32 21.15
C LEU A 336 -9.36 3.00 21.84
N SER A 337 -8.82 3.08 23.05
CA SER A 337 -8.40 1.95 23.87
C SER A 337 -9.50 1.59 24.87
N GLY A 338 -10.06 0.38 24.75
CA GLY A 338 -11.09 -0.12 25.70
C GLY A 338 -12.37 -0.70 25.09
N LEU A 339 -12.50 -0.78 23.76
CA LEU A 339 -13.71 -1.28 23.11
C LEU A 339 -13.89 -2.82 23.17
N SER A 340 -12.86 -3.60 23.55
CA SER A 340 -12.94 -5.07 23.65
C SER A 340 -13.36 -5.60 25.02
N GLY A 341 -13.44 -4.76 26.07
CA GLY A 341 -13.72 -5.21 27.44
C GLY A 341 -15.20 -5.39 27.82
N GLY A 342 -16.14 -5.03 26.95
CA GLY A 342 -17.55 -4.83 27.34
C GLY A 342 -18.54 -5.94 26.99
N LEU A 343 -18.11 -7.16 26.65
CA LEU A 343 -19.03 -8.28 26.36
C LEU A 343 -19.28 -9.22 27.55
N SER A 344 -18.88 -8.81 28.77
CA SER A 344 -19.25 -9.51 30.01
C SER A 344 -19.51 -8.53 31.15
N SER A 345 -20.67 -7.89 31.13
CA SER A 345 -21.46 -7.52 32.33
C SER A 345 -22.67 -6.70 31.90
N SER A 346 -23.80 -7.39 31.81
CA SER A 346 -25.08 -6.73 31.99
C SER A 346 -25.19 -6.27 33.44
N GLY A 347 -25.54 -5.00 33.64
CA GLY A 347 -26.18 -4.50 34.85
C GLY A 347 -25.27 -4.01 35.97
N ALA A 348 -25.19 -2.68 36.12
CA ALA A 348 -25.26 -2.01 37.43
C ALA A 348 -25.22 -0.48 37.24
N LEU A 349 -26.38 0.12 36.95
CA LEU A 349 -26.67 1.50 37.33
C LEU A 349 -28.14 1.60 37.75
N GLY A 350 -28.35 2.10 38.97
CA GLY A 350 -29.64 2.32 39.62
C GLY A 350 -29.97 1.21 40.60
N GLY A 351 -30.24 1.43 41.88
CA GLY A 351 -30.43 2.62 42.69
C GLY A 351 -30.95 2.08 44.04
N ASP A 352 -30.59 2.74 45.14
CA ASP A 352 -31.15 2.45 46.46
C ASP A 352 -32.69 2.46 46.42
N ASP A 353 -33.33 1.43 46.96
CA ASP A 353 -34.37 1.60 47.99
C ASP A 353 -34.83 0.28 48.64
N ASN A 354 -34.83 0.36 49.96
CA ASN A 354 -35.41 -0.43 51.04
C ASN A 354 -36.59 -1.41 50.81
N ASN A 355 -36.41 -2.57 51.47
CA ASN A 355 -37.30 -3.17 52.50
C ASN A 355 -38.48 -4.11 52.11
N ALA A 356 -38.55 -5.18 52.93
CA ALA A 356 -39.67 -6.03 53.32
C ALA A 356 -40.00 -7.30 52.50
N GLY A 357 -39.44 -8.43 52.97
CA GLY A 357 -40.22 -9.52 53.57
C GLY A 357 -40.91 -10.54 52.66
N GLY A 358 -40.65 -11.84 52.90
CA GLY A 358 -41.55 -12.90 52.42
C GLY A 358 -40.91 -14.26 52.24
N MET A 359 -40.93 -15.04 53.31
CA MET A 359 -40.66 -16.49 53.39
C MET A 359 -41.37 -17.30 52.29
N GLY A 360 -40.75 -18.37 51.79
CA GLY A 360 -41.44 -19.33 50.93
C GLY A 360 -40.56 -20.46 50.38
N ASP A 361 -40.11 -21.37 51.24
CA ASP A 361 -39.63 -22.70 50.84
C ASP A 361 -40.75 -23.50 50.19
N SER A 362 -40.49 -24.19 49.07
CA SER A 362 -41.17 -25.44 48.72
C SER A 362 -40.41 -26.24 47.65
N LYS A 363 -39.98 -27.43 48.08
CA LYS A 363 -39.54 -28.56 47.25
C LYS A 363 -40.66 -29.03 46.32
N GLY A 364 -40.30 -29.54 45.14
CA GLY A 364 -41.20 -30.30 44.28
C GLY A 364 -40.47 -31.02 43.16
N THR A 365 -39.98 -32.22 43.43
CA THR A 365 -39.54 -33.22 42.46
C THR A 365 -40.73 -34.03 41.92
N THR A 366 -40.47 -34.83 40.88
CA THR A 366 -41.30 -35.90 40.24
C THR A 366 -42.09 -35.45 39.00
N SER A 367 -41.71 -35.94 37.80
CA SER A 367 -42.25 -37.13 37.09
C SER A 367 -43.35 -36.69 36.11
N SER A 368 -43.57 -37.21 34.91
CA SER A 368 -43.05 -38.34 34.14
C SER A 368 -43.43 -38.11 32.67
N SER A 369 -42.77 -38.87 31.82
CA SER A 369 -43.05 -39.17 30.42
C SER A 369 -44.48 -39.66 30.14
N GLU A 370 -45.01 -39.29 28.97
CA GLU A 370 -45.89 -40.03 28.03
C GLU A 370 -46.12 -39.04 26.86
N GLY A 371 -46.01 -39.35 25.57
CA GLY A 371 -46.39 -40.58 24.85
C GLY A 371 -47.63 -40.27 24.00
N SER A 372 -47.55 -40.52 22.69
CA SER A 372 -48.56 -40.33 21.62
C SER A 372 -48.60 -38.92 21.01
N MET A 373 -48.53 -38.71 19.68
CA MET A 373 -48.92 -39.54 18.53
C MET A 373 -47.86 -39.57 17.42
#